data_AF-A0A6J1R151-F1
#
_entry.id   AF-A0A6J1R151-F1
#
_cell.length_a   1.000
_cell.length_b   1.000
_cell.length_c   1.000
_cell.angle_alpha   90.00
_cell.angle_beta   90.00
_cell.angle_gamma   90.00
#
_symmetry.space_group_name_H-M   'P 1'
#
loop_
_entity.id
_entity.type
_entity.pdbx_description
1 polymer ?
#
loop_
_entity_poly.entity_id
_entity_poly.type
_entity_poly.pdbx_seq_one_letter_code
_entity_poly.pdbx_strand_id
1 'polypeptide(L)'
;MGVSRTWWVILVVIAACTCGARTECGETVQISFLTSVHDDPACTKLSTRGVTLYEAAKLFAEIQNNKTDGFKIEITVLDTCGSITGALKAVMKALVWADISCLHPPHYLGIIGPDTMTNAEAVHKVTSILKVPHIVKKASISPYLHSLTEESNSYLIQGILKMIKILKWKSFTLVANVNDENDDDVQNIAKKLTINAIANNLCVIIHDNNEEDYTSHIIHIGKPEEKFFNEPKNATILIISEGNLKDYLNRMNSSNTILLLEDSRNVINNLEWRVKNSRWWAPNNGFGNYDAKELKQVRWLENAIEIYVKALKAICKNKKCKNQINSLDWDHMVSNVLMTHNVKSEAAPKFLDLSMKKKTSNLERLGGIIVRQNRTQVYWGDSKADEKEKDVTEETEKNHRTPEDNGDVSRMFRELLKGENEPRSGCAIAVKEIEMLNEKNKEATQILVSGMDDNEWWTMVWTVSGIGIAMFLLGILAVYVIYANVRGPKCAKNKNHLDRDISLRRMSNDRELPTTITRNQRALRTPQRRGSDRSTISEKSV
;
A
#
# COMPACT_ATOMS: atom_id res chain seq x y z
N MET A 1 5.13 -54.93 -39.95
CA MET A 1 4.97 -54.26 -38.64
C MET A 1 4.60 -52.79 -38.90
N GLY A 2 3.64 -52.21 -38.18
CA GLY A 2 3.25 -50.80 -38.47
C GLY A 2 2.14 -50.13 -37.65
N VAL A 3 1.51 -50.81 -36.68
CA VAL A 3 0.30 -50.28 -35.99
C VAL A 3 0.57 -49.76 -34.56
N SER A 4 1.68 -50.15 -33.93
CA SER A 4 1.96 -49.84 -32.52
C SER A 4 2.19 -48.34 -32.24
N ARG A 5 2.84 -47.60 -33.15
CA ARG A 5 3.32 -46.23 -32.86
C ARG A 5 2.20 -45.19 -32.78
N THR A 6 1.12 -45.34 -33.56
CA THR A 6 0.06 -44.32 -33.67
C THR A 6 -0.80 -44.23 -32.40
N TRP A 7 -1.03 -45.37 -31.73
CA TRP A 7 -1.89 -45.44 -30.54
C TRP A 7 -1.26 -44.76 -29.31
N TRP A 8 0.06 -44.88 -29.15
CA TRP A 8 0.82 -44.19 -28.11
C TRP A 8 0.81 -42.66 -28.28
N VAL A 9 0.86 -42.15 -29.51
CA VAL A 9 0.77 -40.69 -29.76
C VAL A 9 -0.61 -40.16 -29.35
N ILE A 10 -1.69 -40.90 -29.65
CA ILE A 10 -3.05 -40.50 -29.26
C ILE A 10 -3.20 -40.47 -27.72
N LEU A 11 -2.68 -41.47 -27.00
CA LEU A 11 -2.69 -41.48 -25.53
C LEU A 11 -1.87 -40.33 -24.93
N VAL A 12 -0.71 -40.00 -25.49
CA VAL A 12 0.12 -38.87 -25.03
C VAL A 12 -0.58 -37.52 -25.29
N VAL A 13 -1.27 -37.35 -26.42
CA VAL A 13 -2.04 -36.11 -26.70
C VAL A 13 -3.24 -35.98 -25.76
N ILE A 14 -3.97 -37.07 -25.48
CA ILE A 14 -5.08 -37.05 -24.52
C ILE A 14 -4.57 -36.71 -23.11
N ALA A 15 -3.45 -37.30 -22.68
CA ALA A 15 -2.82 -36.99 -21.38
C ALA A 15 -2.29 -35.55 -21.30
N ALA A 16 -1.76 -34.99 -22.40
CA ALA A 16 -1.27 -33.62 -22.46
C ALA A 16 -2.41 -32.58 -22.44
N CYS A 17 -3.58 -32.92 -22.98
CA CYS A 17 -4.80 -32.12 -22.84
C CYS A 17 -5.43 -32.23 -21.44
N THR A 18 -4.95 -33.14 -20.58
CA THR A 18 -5.29 -33.21 -19.15
C THR A 18 -4.19 -32.61 -18.25
N CYS A 19 -3.64 -31.45 -18.62
CA CYS A 19 -3.12 -30.52 -17.62
C CYS A 19 -4.27 -30.15 -16.69
N GLY A 20 -4.31 -30.78 -15.51
CA GLY A 20 -5.53 -30.97 -14.74
C GLY A 20 -6.21 -29.68 -14.31
N ALA A 21 -7.36 -29.38 -14.93
CA ALA A 21 -8.33 -28.47 -14.35
C ALA A 21 -8.77 -29.02 -12.99
N ARG A 22 -8.60 -28.24 -11.92
CA ARG A 22 -9.20 -28.57 -10.62
C ARG A 22 -10.66 -28.15 -10.68
N THR A 23 -11.49 -29.04 -11.23
CA THR A 23 -12.95 -28.81 -11.35
C THR A 23 -13.65 -28.65 -10.00
N GLU A 24 -12.96 -28.96 -8.90
CA GLU A 24 -13.41 -28.72 -7.53
C GLU A 24 -12.47 -27.70 -6.87
N CYS A 25 -13.03 -26.54 -6.51
CA CYS A 25 -12.32 -25.51 -5.76
C CYS A 25 -12.01 -26.02 -4.34
N GLY A 26 -10.78 -25.78 -3.87
CA GLY A 26 -10.32 -26.30 -2.58
C GLY A 26 -11.12 -25.79 -1.38
N GLU A 27 -11.14 -26.58 -0.30
CA GLU A 27 -11.69 -26.15 0.99
C GLU A 27 -10.88 -25.05 1.69
N THR A 28 -9.66 -24.74 1.21
CA THR A 28 -8.89 -23.58 1.69
C THR A 28 -9.35 -22.29 1.05
N VAL A 29 -9.34 -21.23 1.86
CA VAL A 29 -9.73 -19.87 1.51
C VAL A 29 -8.45 -19.08 1.25
N GLN A 30 -8.21 -18.72 -0.02
CA GLN A 30 -6.96 -18.16 -0.47
C GLN A 30 -6.95 -16.62 -0.48
N ILE A 31 -5.84 -16.05 -0.03
CA ILE A 31 -5.45 -14.65 -0.22
C ILE A 31 -4.07 -14.64 -0.89
N SER A 32 -3.88 -13.87 -1.95
CA SER A 32 -2.54 -13.67 -2.54
C SER A 32 -1.92 -12.38 -2.00
N PHE A 33 -0.69 -12.44 -1.51
CA PHE A 33 0.03 -11.28 -1.01
C PHE A 33 1.21 -10.97 -1.93
N LEU A 34 1.16 -9.83 -2.62
CA LEU A 34 2.18 -9.36 -3.53
C LEU A 34 3.07 -8.35 -2.81
N THR A 35 4.35 -8.67 -2.67
CA THR A 35 5.34 -7.85 -1.94
C THR A 35 6.72 -7.99 -2.58
N SER A 36 7.60 -7.01 -2.40
CA SER A 36 9.02 -7.19 -2.69
C SER A 36 9.64 -8.13 -1.65
N VAL A 37 10.04 -9.34 -2.05
CA VAL A 37 10.90 -10.22 -1.25
C VAL A 37 12.37 -9.98 -1.60
N HIS A 38 12.63 -9.56 -2.83
CA HIS A 38 13.91 -9.01 -3.29
C HIS A 38 13.75 -7.53 -3.67
N ASP A 39 14.81 -6.74 -3.50
CA ASP A 39 14.81 -5.29 -3.77
C ASP A 39 15.36 -4.92 -5.17
N ASP A 40 15.64 -5.89 -6.02
CA ASP A 40 16.17 -5.71 -7.38
C ASP A 40 15.27 -6.34 -8.47
N PRO A 41 15.20 -5.78 -9.70
CA PRO A 41 14.39 -6.35 -10.78
C PRO A 41 14.78 -7.76 -11.26
N ALA A 42 15.97 -8.26 -10.90
CA ALA A 42 16.41 -9.62 -11.24
C ALA A 42 16.03 -10.67 -10.18
N CYS A 43 15.46 -10.26 -9.04
CA CYS A 43 15.08 -11.12 -7.91
C CYS A 43 16.29 -11.84 -7.26
N THR A 44 17.35 -11.09 -6.93
CA THR A 44 18.64 -11.62 -6.44
C THR A 44 19.12 -11.05 -5.09
N LYS A 45 18.80 -9.79 -4.78
CA LYS A 45 19.13 -9.09 -3.53
C LYS A 45 17.95 -9.20 -2.57
N LEU A 46 18.06 -10.06 -1.55
CA LEU A 46 17.02 -10.24 -0.54
C LEU A 46 16.74 -8.96 0.25
N SER A 47 15.46 -8.71 0.49
CA SER A 47 14.93 -7.61 1.30
C SER A 47 14.66 -8.08 2.72
N THR A 48 15.18 -7.41 3.75
CA THR A 48 14.85 -7.76 5.16
C THR A 48 13.35 -7.61 5.40
N ARG A 49 12.81 -6.46 4.99
CA ARG A 49 11.39 -6.10 4.97
C ARG A 49 10.55 -7.17 4.26
N GLY A 50 11.03 -7.63 3.12
CA GLY A 50 10.41 -8.71 2.34
C GLY A 50 10.34 -10.05 3.07
N VAL A 51 11.44 -10.47 3.72
CA VAL A 51 11.47 -11.72 4.50
C VAL A 51 10.63 -11.61 5.78
N THR A 52 10.65 -10.47 6.46
CA THR A 52 9.80 -10.19 7.63
C THR A 52 8.32 -10.26 7.28
N LEU A 53 7.90 -9.60 6.18
CA LEU A 53 6.52 -9.66 5.68
C LEU A 53 6.13 -11.08 5.21
N TYR A 54 7.06 -11.83 4.61
CA TYR A 54 6.86 -13.21 4.18
C TYR A 54 6.60 -14.19 5.34
N GLU A 55 7.37 -14.11 6.44
CA GLU A 55 7.12 -14.95 7.62
C GLU A 55 5.92 -14.46 8.45
N ALA A 56 5.68 -13.14 8.49
CA ALA A 56 4.48 -12.57 9.11
C ALA A 56 3.19 -13.05 8.45
N ALA A 57 3.14 -13.12 7.11
CA ALA A 57 1.97 -13.65 6.39
C ALA A 57 1.60 -15.07 6.85
N LYS A 58 2.58 -15.95 7.04
CA LYS A 58 2.35 -17.31 7.57
C LYS A 58 1.87 -17.29 9.02
N LEU A 59 2.55 -16.51 9.87
CA LEU A 59 2.20 -16.36 11.28
C LEU A 59 0.75 -15.87 11.45
N PHE A 60 0.31 -14.90 10.64
CA PHE A 60 -1.07 -14.42 10.66
C PHE A 60 -2.07 -15.43 10.10
N ALA A 61 -1.73 -16.20 9.06
CA ALA A 61 -2.57 -17.29 8.58
C ALA A 61 -2.79 -18.35 9.68
N GLU A 62 -1.73 -18.76 10.39
CA GLU A 62 -1.82 -19.66 11.55
C GLU A 62 -2.66 -19.06 12.69
N ILE A 63 -2.44 -17.79 13.04
CA ILE A 63 -3.21 -17.09 14.09
C ILE A 63 -4.70 -16.99 13.73
N GLN A 64 -5.06 -16.71 12.47
CA GLN A 64 -6.47 -16.67 12.07
C GLN A 64 -7.10 -18.06 12.05
N ASN A 65 -6.38 -19.09 11.56
CA ASN A 65 -6.84 -20.48 11.60
C ASN A 65 -7.09 -20.95 13.05
N ASN A 66 -6.19 -20.66 13.98
CA ASN A 66 -6.36 -20.96 15.40
C ASN A 66 -7.50 -20.15 16.08
N LYS A 67 -7.99 -19.08 15.45
CA LYS A 67 -9.17 -18.31 15.87
C LYS A 67 -10.48 -18.82 15.22
N THR A 68 -10.46 -19.76 14.25
CA THR A 68 -11.66 -20.11 13.45
C THR A 68 -11.73 -21.56 12.94
N ASP A 69 -12.71 -22.33 13.44
CA ASP A 69 -13.04 -23.67 12.90
C ASP A 69 -13.79 -23.62 11.55
N GLY A 70 -14.33 -22.45 11.17
CA GLY A 70 -15.22 -22.31 10.02
C GLY A 70 -14.55 -22.31 8.65
N PHE A 71 -13.34 -21.74 8.55
CA PHE A 71 -12.61 -21.58 7.29
C PHE A 71 -11.11 -21.75 7.53
N LYS A 72 -10.43 -22.47 6.64
CA LYS A 72 -8.96 -22.57 6.65
C LYS A 72 -8.37 -21.55 5.69
N ILE A 73 -7.84 -20.46 6.24
CA ILE A 73 -7.17 -19.39 5.50
C ILE A 73 -5.78 -19.86 5.05
N GLU A 74 -5.45 -19.59 3.78
CA GLU A 74 -4.16 -19.85 3.16
C GLU A 74 -3.67 -18.56 2.49
N ILE A 75 -2.41 -18.17 2.73
CA ILE A 75 -1.85 -16.92 2.20
C ILE A 75 -0.64 -17.23 1.31
N THR A 76 -0.81 -17.00 0.01
CA THR A 76 0.23 -17.24 -1.00
C THR A 76 1.02 -15.96 -1.23
N VAL A 77 2.22 -15.89 -0.65
CA VAL A 77 3.13 -14.74 -0.83
C VAL A 77 3.87 -14.87 -2.15
N LEU A 78 3.86 -13.81 -2.96
CA LEU A 78 4.38 -13.78 -4.32
C LEU A 78 5.28 -12.56 -4.51
N ASP A 79 6.54 -12.83 -4.84
CA ASP A 79 7.58 -11.80 -4.97
C ASP A 79 7.40 -10.94 -6.23
N THR A 80 7.42 -9.63 -6.04
CA THR A 80 7.32 -8.62 -7.10
C THR A 80 8.66 -8.04 -7.55
N CYS A 81 9.78 -8.36 -6.87
CA CYS A 81 11.13 -7.93 -7.23
C CYS A 81 11.23 -6.44 -7.60
N GLY A 82 10.68 -5.57 -6.74
CA GLY A 82 10.63 -4.10 -6.87
C GLY A 82 9.85 -3.51 -8.05
N SER A 83 9.45 -4.32 -9.04
CA SER A 83 9.24 -3.85 -10.42
C SER A 83 7.85 -4.14 -10.97
N ILE A 84 7.42 -3.33 -11.95
CA ILE A 84 6.15 -3.54 -12.67
C ILE A 84 6.12 -4.93 -13.33
N THR A 85 7.22 -5.33 -13.99
CA THR A 85 7.35 -6.65 -14.64
C THR A 85 7.29 -7.79 -13.63
N GLY A 86 7.94 -7.65 -12.47
CA GLY A 86 7.86 -8.63 -11.39
C GLY A 86 6.46 -8.70 -10.77
N ALA A 87 5.78 -7.57 -10.56
CA ALA A 87 4.40 -7.52 -10.08
C ALA A 87 3.40 -8.15 -11.06
N LEU A 88 3.55 -7.93 -12.37
CA LEU A 88 2.75 -8.60 -13.40
C LEU A 88 3.02 -10.12 -13.43
N LYS A 89 4.28 -10.54 -13.30
CA LYS A 89 4.66 -11.96 -13.18
C LYS A 89 4.11 -12.60 -11.90
N ALA A 90 4.04 -11.84 -10.81
CA ALA A 90 3.47 -12.26 -9.53
C ALA A 90 1.95 -12.45 -9.62
N VAL A 91 1.20 -11.50 -10.21
CA VAL A 91 -0.25 -11.66 -10.35
C VAL A 91 -0.62 -12.78 -11.32
N MET A 92 0.11 -12.95 -12.43
CA MET A 92 -0.14 -14.08 -13.33
C MET A 92 0.07 -15.43 -12.63
N LYS A 93 1.05 -15.53 -11.72
CA LYS A 93 1.18 -16.70 -10.83
C LYS A 93 0.00 -16.84 -9.87
N ALA A 94 -0.45 -15.76 -9.24
CA ALA A 94 -1.61 -15.78 -8.33
C ALA A 94 -2.87 -16.35 -9.01
N LEU A 95 -3.20 -15.82 -10.19
CA LEU A 95 -4.40 -16.16 -10.95
C LEU A 95 -4.37 -17.60 -11.48
N VAL A 96 -3.19 -18.12 -11.83
CA VAL A 96 -2.99 -19.52 -12.22
C VAL A 96 -3.00 -20.47 -11.02
N TRP A 97 -2.42 -20.08 -9.88
CA TRP A 97 -2.36 -20.90 -8.66
C TRP A 97 -3.73 -21.10 -8.01
N ALA A 98 -4.58 -20.08 -8.07
CA ALA A 98 -5.94 -20.12 -7.54
C ALA A 98 -6.92 -20.95 -8.39
N ASP A 99 -6.57 -21.26 -9.65
CA ASP A 99 -7.49 -21.65 -10.75
C ASP A 99 -8.50 -20.54 -11.10
N ILE A 100 -8.60 -20.19 -12.39
CA ILE A 100 -9.45 -19.09 -12.88
C ILE A 100 -10.94 -19.36 -12.56
N SER A 101 -11.36 -20.63 -12.52
CA SER A 101 -12.72 -21.00 -12.12
C SER A 101 -13.03 -20.68 -10.65
N CYS A 102 -12.00 -20.66 -9.80
CA CYS A 102 -12.10 -20.52 -8.35
C CYS A 102 -11.70 -19.12 -7.83
N LEU A 103 -11.46 -18.15 -8.71
CA LEU A 103 -11.16 -16.73 -8.40
C LEU A 103 -12.36 -15.94 -7.80
N HIS A 104 -13.21 -16.60 -7.03
CA HIS A 104 -14.40 -16.05 -6.41
C HIS A 104 -14.52 -16.50 -4.95
N PRO A 105 -15.10 -15.68 -4.06
CA PRO A 105 -15.35 -16.13 -2.69
C PRO A 105 -16.44 -17.23 -2.67
N PRO A 106 -16.38 -18.16 -1.72
CA PRO A 106 -15.50 -18.18 -0.55
C PRO A 106 -14.07 -18.66 -0.82
N HIS A 107 -13.75 -19.21 -1.99
CA HIS A 107 -12.48 -19.90 -2.26
C HIS A 107 -11.30 -18.94 -2.44
N TYR A 108 -11.52 -17.81 -3.13
CA TYR A 108 -10.52 -16.77 -3.31
C TYR A 108 -11.07 -15.42 -2.86
N LEU A 109 -10.38 -14.76 -1.92
CA LEU A 109 -10.85 -13.51 -1.31
C LEU A 109 -10.33 -12.25 -2.00
N GLY A 110 -9.16 -12.31 -2.62
CA GLY A 110 -8.53 -11.16 -3.25
C GLY A 110 -7.03 -11.10 -3.06
N ILE A 111 -6.48 -9.92 -3.32
CA ILE A 111 -5.05 -9.63 -3.30
C ILE A 111 -4.73 -8.59 -2.20
N ILE A 112 -3.57 -8.72 -1.57
CA ILE A 112 -2.95 -7.67 -0.75
C ILE A 112 -1.72 -7.16 -1.51
N GLY A 113 -1.58 -5.84 -1.62
CA GLY A 113 -0.53 -5.20 -2.42
C GLY A 113 -0.82 -5.16 -3.94
N PRO A 114 0.18 -4.93 -4.80
CA PRO A 114 1.62 -4.81 -4.50
C PRO A 114 2.02 -3.55 -3.70
N ASP A 115 3.29 -3.50 -3.27
CA ASP A 115 3.87 -2.43 -2.42
C ASP A 115 3.65 -0.99 -2.92
N THR A 116 3.77 -0.75 -4.24
CA THR A 116 3.69 0.60 -4.83
C THR A 116 2.41 0.77 -5.65
N MET A 117 1.84 1.97 -5.63
CA MET A 117 0.63 2.27 -6.41
C MET A 117 0.86 2.10 -7.92
N THR A 118 2.05 2.43 -8.44
CA THR A 118 2.40 2.21 -9.85
C THR A 118 2.35 0.73 -10.23
N ASN A 119 2.85 -0.16 -9.36
CA ASN A 119 2.74 -1.59 -9.56
C ASN A 119 1.28 -2.07 -9.39
N ALA A 120 0.49 -1.45 -8.51
CA ALA A 120 -0.90 -1.80 -8.28
C ALA A 120 -1.80 -1.45 -9.48
N GLU A 121 -1.72 -0.24 -10.02
CA GLU A 121 -2.44 0.18 -11.24
C GLU A 121 -1.99 -0.61 -12.49
N ALA A 122 -0.74 -1.10 -12.53
CA ALA A 122 -0.29 -1.99 -13.60
C ALA A 122 -0.93 -3.39 -13.50
N VAL A 123 -0.97 -3.96 -12.29
CA VAL A 123 -1.60 -5.25 -11.99
C VAL A 123 -3.14 -5.19 -12.15
N HIS A 124 -3.75 -4.08 -11.72
CA HIS A 124 -5.18 -3.82 -11.77
C HIS A 124 -5.80 -3.99 -13.16
N LYS A 125 -5.07 -3.59 -14.20
CA LYS A 125 -5.49 -3.73 -15.61
C LYS A 125 -5.74 -5.19 -16.03
N VAL A 126 -5.22 -6.16 -15.28
CA VAL A 126 -5.47 -7.59 -15.45
C VAL A 126 -6.58 -8.06 -14.51
N THR A 127 -6.53 -7.69 -13.22
CA THR A 127 -7.41 -8.24 -12.18
C THR A 127 -8.81 -7.65 -12.17
N SER A 128 -8.99 -6.42 -12.64
CA SER A 128 -10.31 -5.76 -12.81
C SER A 128 -11.22 -6.49 -13.80
N ILE A 129 -10.65 -7.09 -14.86
CA ILE A 129 -11.39 -7.93 -15.82
C ILE A 129 -11.99 -9.16 -15.11
N LEU A 130 -11.27 -9.68 -14.13
CA LEU A 130 -11.65 -10.83 -13.30
C LEU A 130 -12.41 -10.42 -12.02
N LYS A 131 -12.64 -9.11 -11.81
CA LYS A 131 -13.31 -8.53 -10.63
C LYS A 131 -12.70 -8.95 -9.29
N VAL A 132 -11.38 -9.13 -9.27
CA VAL A 132 -10.61 -9.50 -8.07
C VAL A 132 -10.27 -8.24 -7.28
N PRO A 133 -10.72 -8.10 -6.01
CA PRO A 133 -10.38 -6.94 -5.19
C PRO A 133 -8.94 -6.99 -4.68
N HIS A 134 -8.38 -5.80 -4.46
CA HIS A 134 -7.09 -5.55 -3.85
C HIS A 134 -7.23 -4.70 -2.59
N ILE A 135 -6.41 -4.97 -1.59
CA ILE A 135 -6.13 -4.03 -0.48
C ILE A 135 -4.74 -3.43 -0.71
N VAL A 136 -4.69 -2.10 -0.86
CA VAL A 136 -3.48 -1.31 -1.17
C VAL A 136 -3.27 -0.18 -0.16
N LYS A 137 -2.04 0.35 -0.09
CA LYS A 137 -1.62 1.33 0.94
C LYS A 137 -2.10 2.76 0.70
N LYS A 138 -2.26 3.16 -0.57
CA LYS A 138 -2.62 4.53 -0.99
C LYS A 138 -4.00 4.53 -1.66
N ALA A 139 -4.66 5.69 -1.64
CA ALA A 139 -5.96 5.87 -2.30
C ALA A 139 -5.83 5.77 -3.83
N SER A 140 -6.82 5.13 -4.46
CA SER A 140 -7.08 5.18 -5.90
C SER A 140 -8.58 5.34 -6.14
N ILE A 141 -8.93 5.78 -7.36
CA ILE A 141 -10.30 5.81 -7.88
C ILE A 141 -10.64 4.58 -8.74
N SER A 142 -9.66 3.72 -9.00
CA SER A 142 -9.83 2.47 -9.76
C SER A 142 -10.74 1.49 -9.00
N PRO A 143 -11.82 0.97 -9.62
CA PRO A 143 -12.74 0.04 -8.95
C PRO A 143 -12.01 -1.26 -8.57
N TYR A 144 -12.42 -1.94 -7.49
CA TYR A 144 -11.71 -3.10 -6.93
C TYR A 144 -10.31 -2.79 -6.33
N LEU A 145 -9.85 -1.53 -6.26
CA LEU A 145 -8.69 -1.13 -5.43
C LEU A 145 -9.16 -0.41 -4.15
N HIS A 146 -9.02 -1.07 -2.99
CA HIS A 146 -9.41 -0.49 -1.70
C HIS A 146 -8.20 -0.05 -0.88
N SER A 147 -8.24 1.18 -0.36
CA SER A 147 -7.12 1.79 0.38
C SER A 147 -7.22 1.56 1.88
N LEU A 148 -6.47 0.58 2.40
CA LEU A 148 -6.23 0.45 3.84
C LEU A 148 -5.19 1.50 4.25
N THR A 149 -5.62 2.51 5.01
CA THR A 149 -4.76 3.63 5.40
C THR A 149 -3.61 3.16 6.30
N GLU A 150 -2.37 3.50 5.92
CA GLU A 150 -1.18 3.28 6.77
C GLU A 150 -1.20 4.15 8.03
N GLU A 151 -0.55 3.69 9.09
CA GLU A 151 -0.55 4.37 10.39
C GLU A 151 0.26 5.69 10.32
N SER A 152 -0.44 6.83 10.46
CA SER A 152 0.17 8.16 10.39
C SER A 152 1.08 8.44 11.58
N ASN A 153 2.32 8.88 11.31
CA ASN A 153 3.34 9.22 12.33
C ASN A 153 2.96 10.44 13.20
N SER A 154 1.78 11.03 13.04
CA SER A 154 1.30 12.19 13.79
C SER A 154 1.26 11.96 15.31
N TYR A 155 1.03 10.73 15.77
CA TYR A 155 1.05 10.41 17.21
C TYR A 155 2.46 10.56 17.81
N LEU A 156 3.52 10.21 17.07
CA LEU A 156 4.91 10.46 17.48
C LEU A 156 5.16 11.95 17.65
N ILE A 157 4.75 12.78 16.67
CA ILE A 157 4.91 14.24 16.74
C ILE A 157 4.21 14.83 17.97
N GLN A 158 2.97 14.40 18.26
CA GLN A 158 2.25 14.84 19.45
C GLN A 158 2.92 14.38 20.76
N GLY A 159 3.46 13.15 20.80
CA GLY A 159 4.23 12.64 21.94
C GLY A 159 5.51 13.42 22.20
N ILE A 160 6.28 13.74 21.14
CA ILE A 160 7.49 14.54 21.21
C ILE A 160 7.18 15.94 21.75
N LEU A 161 6.19 16.63 21.18
CA LEU A 161 5.80 17.97 21.63
C LEU A 161 5.28 17.97 23.08
N LYS A 162 4.61 16.89 23.51
CA LYS A 162 4.22 16.71 24.91
C LYS A 162 5.42 16.54 25.83
N MET A 163 6.45 15.79 25.42
CA MET A 163 7.70 15.67 26.19
C MET A 163 8.48 16.98 26.26
N ILE A 164 8.65 17.69 25.14
CA ILE A 164 9.24 19.04 25.09
C ILE A 164 8.54 19.97 26.09
N LYS A 165 7.20 19.96 26.12
CA LYS A 165 6.40 20.77 27.04
C LYS A 165 6.59 20.38 28.52
N ILE A 166 6.76 19.09 28.83
CA ILE A 166 7.02 18.60 30.19
C ILE A 166 8.44 18.98 30.65
N LEU A 167 9.43 18.85 29.76
CA LEU A 167 10.83 19.23 29.98
C LEU A 167 11.07 20.75 29.92
N LYS A 168 10.04 21.53 29.56
CA LYS A 168 10.04 23.01 29.45
C LYS A 168 10.98 23.59 28.38
N TRP A 169 11.55 22.76 27.51
CA TRP A 169 12.51 23.19 26.49
C TRP A 169 11.95 24.28 25.57
N LYS A 170 12.83 25.20 25.16
CA LYS A 170 12.55 26.31 24.23
C LYS A 170 13.31 26.23 22.91
N SER A 171 14.45 25.55 22.94
CA SER A 171 15.27 25.22 21.78
C SER A 171 15.77 23.78 21.88
N PHE A 172 15.96 23.13 20.74
CA PHE A 172 16.62 21.85 20.62
C PHE A 172 17.35 21.70 19.28
N THR A 173 18.39 20.87 19.26
CA THR A 173 19.02 20.37 18.02
C THR A 173 18.25 19.14 17.54
N LEU A 174 17.88 19.10 16.26
CA LEU A 174 17.21 17.98 15.61
C LEU A 174 18.22 17.19 14.76
N VAL A 175 18.36 15.91 15.08
CA VAL A 175 19.22 14.95 14.39
C VAL A 175 18.35 13.86 13.76
N ALA A 176 18.58 13.57 12.49
CA ALA A 176 17.90 12.49 11.77
C ALA A 176 18.91 11.86 10.80
N ASN A 177 19.34 10.63 11.06
CA ASN A 177 20.31 9.95 10.19
C ASN A 177 19.64 9.51 8.89
N VAL A 178 19.88 10.26 7.80
CA VAL A 178 19.39 9.98 6.45
C VAL A 178 20.45 9.23 5.63
N ASN A 179 21.12 8.25 6.24
CA ASN A 179 22.22 7.51 5.61
C ASN A 179 21.73 6.47 4.57
N ASP A 180 20.43 6.17 4.53
CA ASP A 180 19.76 5.36 3.52
C ASP A 180 18.85 6.24 2.66
N GLU A 181 19.03 6.22 1.33
CA GLU A 181 18.26 7.01 0.33
C GLU A 181 16.76 6.67 0.26
N ASN A 182 16.26 5.77 1.12
CA ASN A 182 14.88 5.26 1.15
C ASN A 182 14.15 5.47 2.49
N ASP A 183 14.75 6.06 3.53
CA ASP A 183 14.06 6.27 4.83
C ASP A 183 13.13 7.52 4.82
N ASP A 184 12.18 7.47 3.90
CA ASP A 184 11.07 8.43 3.70
C ASP A 184 10.35 8.73 5.03
N ASP A 185 10.19 7.73 5.90
CA ASP A 185 9.47 7.85 7.16
C ASP A 185 10.24 8.69 8.19
N VAL A 186 11.56 8.53 8.31
CA VAL A 186 12.40 9.38 9.17
C VAL A 186 12.38 10.84 8.70
N GLN A 187 12.53 11.10 7.39
CA GLN A 187 12.44 12.45 6.83
C GLN A 187 11.06 13.08 7.07
N ASN A 188 9.98 12.30 6.89
CA ASN A 188 8.60 12.71 7.11
C ASN A 188 8.32 13.05 8.58
N ILE A 189 8.89 12.31 9.54
CA ILE A 189 8.84 12.64 10.97
C ILE A 189 9.58 13.93 11.24
N ALA A 190 10.83 14.07 10.77
CA ALA A 190 11.65 15.27 10.98
C ALA A 190 10.96 16.54 10.44
N LYS A 191 10.50 16.51 9.19
CA LYS A 191 9.79 17.60 8.53
C LYS A 191 8.50 17.99 9.26
N LYS A 192 7.69 17.01 9.67
CA LYS A 192 6.46 17.28 10.46
C LYS A 192 6.78 17.81 11.85
N LEU A 193 7.83 17.33 12.51
CA LEU A 193 8.25 17.81 13.82
C LEU A 193 8.67 19.28 13.73
N THR A 194 9.55 19.66 12.79
CA THR A 194 10.01 21.04 12.61
C THR A 194 8.84 21.99 12.37
N ILE A 195 7.90 21.65 11.48
CA ILE A 195 6.72 22.48 11.19
C ILE A 195 5.85 22.68 12.45
N ASN A 196 5.56 21.59 13.19
CA ASN A 196 4.73 21.70 14.39
C ASN A 196 5.47 22.36 15.57
N ALA A 197 6.80 22.23 15.66
CA ALA A 197 7.62 22.86 16.69
C ALA A 197 7.68 24.38 16.49
N ILE A 198 7.91 24.85 15.25
CA ILE A 198 7.82 26.27 14.89
C ILE A 198 6.43 26.83 15.22
N ALA A 199 5.36 26.10 14.87
CA ALA A 199 3.99 26.48 15.22
C ALA A 199 3.70 26.52 16.74
N ASN A 200 4.54 25.90 17.57
CA ASN A 200 4.50 25.96 19.04
C ASN A 200 5.50 26.99 19.62
N ASN A 201 6.10 27.85 18.80
CA ASN A 201 7.13 28.84 19.17
C ASN A 201 8.38 28.20 19.81
N LEU A 202 8.84 27.08 19.25
CA LEU A 202 10.09 26.42 19.60
C LEU A 202 11.16 26.71 18.54
N CYS A 203 12.39 26.98 18.98
CA CYS A 203 13.54 27.10 18.08
C CYS A 203 14.09 25.71 17.75
N VAL A 204 14.20 25.40 16.46
CA VAL A 204 14.73 24.11 15.96
C VAL A 204 16.01 24.39 15.20
N ILE A 205 17.12 23.81 15.67
CA ILE A 205 18.39 23.81 14.94
C ILE A 205 18.50 22.46 14.25
N ILE A 206 18.44 22.42 12.92
CA ILE A 206 18.66 21.17 12.17
C ILE A 206 20.17 20.92 12.14
N HIS A 207 20.60 19.72 12.53
CA HIS A 207 22.00 19.33 12.47
C HIS A 207 22.29 18.66 11.12
N ASP A 208 22.98 19.36 10.25
CA ASP A 208 23.68 18.77 9.11
C ASP A 208 25.04 18.25 9.60
N ASN A 209 25.46 17.07 9.14
CA ASN A 209 26.59 16.27 9.66
C ASN A 209 28.01 16.90 9.57
N ASN A 210 28.11 18.22 9.35
CA ASN A 210 29.35 18.97 9.15
C ASN A 210 29.67 19.99 10.28
N GLU A 211 28.76 20.24 11.23
CA GLU A 211 28.96 21.19 12.34
C GLU A 211 29.02 20.47 13.71
N GLU A 212 29.97 20.83 14.59
CA GLU A 212 30.08 20.21 15.93
C GLU A 212 29.09 20.80 16.98
N ASP A 213 28.31 21.82 16.61
CA ASP A 213 27.51 22.65 17.52
C ASP A 213 26.16 22.01 17.95
N TYR A 214 26.27 20.96 18.77
CA TYR A 214 25.13 20.40 19.50
C TYR A 214 24.68 21.31 20.66
N THR A 215 23.38 21.63 20.75
CA THR A 215 22.81 22.27 21.94
C THR A 215 22.63 21.28 23.10
N SER A 216 22.33 21.78 24.30
CA SER A 216 22.10 20.94 25.49
C SER A 216 20.86 20.04 25.41
N HIS A 217 19.96 20.26 24.45
CA HIS A 217 18.74 19.47 24.26
C HIS A 217 18.72 18.94 22.83
N ILE A 218 18.77 17.62 22.67
CA ILE A 218 18.89 16.99 21.36
C ILE A 218 17.70 16.08 21.14
N ILE A 219 17.11 16.11 19.95
CA ILE A 219 16.08 15.18 19.53
C ILE A 219 16.66 14.34 18.39
N HIS A 220 16.75 13.03 18.60
CA HIS A 220 17.26 12.09 17.60
C HIS A 220 16.12 11.21 17.09
N ILE A 221 15.90 11.20 15.77
CA ILE A 221 14.90 10.35 15.13
C ILE A 221 15.58 9.09 14.57
N GLY A 222 15.04 7.92 14.90
CA GLY A 222 15.61 6.62 14.55
C GLY A 222 16.77 6.22 15.47
N LYS A 223 17.49 5.17 15.08
CA LYS A 223 18.63 4.62 15.81
C LYS A 223 19.88 5.51 15.62
N PRO A 224 20.51 6.01 16.70
CA PRO A 224 21.79 6.71 16.60
C PRO A 224 22.95 5.78 16.23
N GLU A 225 24.06 6.37 15.77
CA GLU A 225 25.33 5.65 15.68
C GLU A 225 26.03 5.56 17.05
N GLU A 226 27.01 4.65 17.17
CA GLU A 226 27.75 4.47 18.44
C GLU A 226 28.64 5.68 18.77
N LYS A 227 29.12 6.40 17.74
CA LYS A 227 29.94 7.61 17.87
C LYS A 227 29.17 8.77 18.49
N PHE A 228 27.93 8.98 18.04
CA PHE A 228 27.02 10.04 18.47
C PHE A 228 26.89 10.17 20.00
N PHE A 229 27.03 9.10 20.77
CA PHE A 229 26.95 9.16 22.24
C PHE A 229 28.15 9.83 22.92
N ASN A 230 29.23 10.14 22.18
CA ASN A 230 30.47 10.74 22.66
C ASN A 230 30.66 12.21 22.22
N GLU A 231 29.92 12.66 21.21
CA GLU A 231 30.02 14.00 20.62
C GLU A 231 29.44 15.08 21.57
N PRO A 232 28.12 15.11 21.88
CA PRO A 232 27.58 15.98 22.90
C PRO A 232 27.98 15.49 24.30
N LYS A 233 28.19 16.44 25.22
CA LYS A 233 28.68 16.17 26.58
C LYS A 233 27.78 16.81 27.63
N ASN A 234 27.25 16.00 28.53
CA ASN A 234 26.23 16.36 29.54
C ASN A 234 24.93 16.97 28.95
N ALA A 235 24.57 16.61 27.71
CA ALA A 235 23.29 16.96 27.09
C ALA A 235 22.14 16.06 27.58
N THR A 236 20.90 16.51 27.34
CA THR A 236 19.69 15.68 27.45
C THR A 236 19.21 15.33 26.05
N ILE A 237 19.18 14.03 25.72
CA ILE A 237 18.88 13.49 24.40
C ILE A 237 17.54 12.76 24.44
N LEU A 238 16.56 13.18 23.64
CA LEU A 238 15.30 12.46 23.42
C LEU A 238 15.41 11.67 22.12
N ILE A 239 15.51 10.34 22.24
CA ILE A 239 15.54 9.40 21.11
C ILE A 239 14.11 8.94 20.82
N ILE A 240 13.68 9.01 19.56
CA ILE A 240 12.41 8.48 19.09
C ILE A 240 12.64 7.32 18.13
N SER A 241 12.00 6.19 18.41
CA SER A 241 12.20 4.94 17.68
C SER A 241 10.87 4.21 17.45
N GLU A 242 10.61 3.77 16.21
CA GLU A 242 9.57 2.77 15.93
C GLU A 242 10.06 1.33 16.19
N GLY A 243 11.37 1.16 16.43
CA GLY A 243 12.01 -0.11 16.76
C GLY A 243 12.13 -0.36 18.27
N ASN A 244 13.03 -1.29 18.65
CA ASN A 244 13.38 -1.61 20.04
C ASN A 244 14.89 -1.38 20.26
N LEU A 245 15.22 -0.28 20.93
CA LEU A 245 16.58 0.17 21.20
C LEU A 245 17.02 -0.07 22.65
N LYS A 246 16.17 -0.66 23.50
CA LYS A 246 16.46 -0.86 24.94
C LYS A 246 17.79 -1.54 25.19
N ASP A 247 18.03 -2.67 24.53
CA ASP A 247 19.27 -3.45 24.70
C ASP A 247 20.49 -2.79 24.04
N TYR A 248 20.28 -2.00 22.99
CA TYR A 248 21.32 -1.20 22.34
C TYR A 248 21.80 -0.07 23.26
N LEU A 249 20.85 0.72 23.79
CA LEU A 249 21.12 1.84 24.69
C LEU A 249 21.62 1.40 26.07
N ASN A 250 21.23 0.21 26.55
CA ASN A 250 21.81 -0.37 27.76
C ASN A 250 23.32 -0.62 27.61
N ARG A 251 23.78 -1.10 26.45
CA ARG A 251 25.21 -1.38 26.17
C ARG A 251 26.05 -0.11 25.97
N MET A 252 25.44 1.01 25.61
CA MET A 252 26.15 2.27 25.37
C MET A 252 26.60 2.95 26.68
N ASN A 253 27.86 3.42 26.69
CA ASN A 253 28.35 4.35 27.69
C ASN A 253 28.21 5.79 27.15
N SER A 254 27.72 6.71 27.98
CA SER A 254 27.64 8.13 27.62
C SER A 254 27.74 9.00 28.87
N SER A 255 28.10 10.28 28.70
CA SER A 255 28.02 11.31 29.74
C SER A 255 26.62 11.94 29.86
N ASN A 256 25.76 11.67 28.88
CA ASN A 256 24.49 12.35 28.66
C ASN A 256 23.34 11.74 29.47
N THR A 257 22.23 12.46 29.54
CA THR A 257 20.93 11.91 29.96
C THR A 257 20.16 11.51 28.71
N ILE A 258 19.74 10.25 28.62
CA ILE A 258 19.01 9.71 27.47
C ILE A 258 17.56 9.46 27.91
N LEU A 259 16.61 10.04 27.19
CA LEU A 259 15.20 9.68 27.20
C LEU A 259 14.91 8.89 25.92
N LEU A 260 14.18 7.79 26.05
CA LEU A 260 13.74 6.95 24.94
C LEU A 260 12.21 6.98 24.88
N LEU A 261 11.68 7.25 23.69
CA LEU A 261 10.25 7.25 23.39
C LEU A 261 10.00 6.27 22.23
N GLU A 262 9.33 5.15 22.53
CA GLU A 262 9.07 4.05 21.58
C GLU A 262 7.58 3.74 21.44
N ASP A 263 7.14 3.29 20.27
CA ASP A 263 5.81 2.70 20.11
C ASP A 263 5.74 1.40 20.91
N SER A 264 4.83 1.32 21.90
CA SER A 264 4.69 0.15 22.78
C SER A 264 4.29 -1.15 22.05
N ARG A 265 3.98 -1.04 20.74
CA ARG A 265 3.64 -2.14 19.83
C ARG A 265 4.82 -2.56 18.96
N ASN A 266 6.06 -2.33 19.44
CA ASN A 266 7.33 -2.71 18.79
C ASN A 266 7.73 -4.19 18.98
N VAL A 267 6.80 -5.07 19.39
CA VAL A 267 6.99 -6.53 19.48
C VAL A 267 5.77 -7.26 18.91
N ILE A 268 6.01 -8.27 18.06
CA ILE A 268 5.01 -9.27 17.67
C ILE A 268 5.52 -10.65 18.09
N ASN A 269 4.75 -11.35 18.92
CA ASN A 269 5.14 -12.62 19.51
C ASN A 269 5.51 -13.66 18.44
N ASN A 270 6.63 -14.34 18.65
CA ASN A 270 7.23 -15.35 17.76
C ASN A 270 7.71 -14.86 16.38
N LEU A 271 7.44 -13.61 15.96
CA LEU A 271 7.82 -13.13 14.62
C LEU A 271 9.34 -13.03 14.46
N GLU A 272 10.03 -12.33 15.37
CA GLU A 272 11.50 -12.19 15.34
C GLU A 272 12.21 -13.55 15.29
N TRP A 273 11.73 -14.52 16.07
CA TRP A 273 12.27 -15.89 16.07
C TRP A 273 12.02 -16.60 14.73
N ARG A 274 10.82 -16.42 14.12
CA ARG A 274 10.53 -16.99 12.79
C ARG A 274 11.37 -16.38 11.68
N VAL A 275 11.58 -15.06 11.70
CA VAL A 275 12.45 -14.38 10.73
C VAL A 275 13.88 -14.89 10.86
N LYS A 276 14.46 -14.91 12.07
CA LYS A 276 15.83 -15.40 12.31
C LYS A 276 16.05 -16.89 11.99
N ASN A 277 14.98 -17.69 11.92
CA ASN A 277 15.02 -19.11 11.53
C ASN A 277 14.44 -19.37 10.12
N SER A 278 14.15 -18.33 9.33
CA SER A 278 13.63 -18.49 7.98
C SER A 278 14.71 -19.06 7.04
N ARG A 279 14.30 -19.86 6.05
CA ARG A 279 15.20 -20.36 5.00
C ARG A 279 15.80 -19.26 4.12
N TRP A 280 15.17 -18.08 4.10
CA TRP A 280 15.69 -16.89 3.43
C TRP A 280 16.70 -16.12 4.30
N TRP A 281 16.72 -16.35 5.61
CA TRP A 281 17.56 -15.64 6.58
C TRP A 281 18.87 -16.39 6.83
N ALA A 282 19.74 -16.43 5.82
CA ALA A 282 21.00 -17.15 5.88
C ALA A 282 22.09 -16.32 6.62
N PRO A 283 22.58 -16.75 7.81
CA PRO A 283 23.51 -15.94 8.61
C PRO A 283 24.86 -15.72 7.93
N ASN A 284 25.25 -16.59 6.99
CA ASN A 284 26.50 -16.48 6.25
C ASN A 284 26.45 -15.47 5.09
N ASN A 285 25.28 -14.94 4.74
CA ASN A 285 25.11 -14.06 3.57
C ASN A 285 25.21 -12.56 3.93
N GLY A 286 25.40 -12.21 5.20
CA GLY A 286 25.59 -10.82 5.65
C GLY A 286 24.34 -9.93 5.65
N PHE A 287 23.16 -10.47 5.31
CA PHE A 287 21.92 -9.70 5.26
C PHE A 287 21.21 -9.60 6.62
N GLY A 288 21.19 -8.38 7.16
CA GLY A 288 20.19 -7.94 8.12
C GLY A 288 20.42 -8.29 9.59
N ASN A 289 20.08 -7.34 10.45
CA ASN A 289 19.44 -7.68 11.72
C ASN A 289 17.92 -7.56 11.53
N TYR A 290 17.13 -8.26 12.34
CA TYR A 290 15.69 -8.01 12.40
C TYR A 290 15.47 -6.57 12.92
N ASP A 291 14.84 -5.72 12.11
CA ASP A 291 14.52 -4.34 12.50
C ASP A 291 13.03 -4.21 12.84
N ALA A 292 12.75 -3.78 14.06
CA ALA A 292 11.39 -3.54 14.53
C ALA A 292 10.73 -2.31 13.85
N LYS A 293 11.47 -1.43 13.13
CA LYS A 293 10.88 -0.45 12.20
C LYS A 293 9.89 -1.12 11.22
N GLU A 294 10.20 -2.33 10.75
CA GLU A 294 9.40 -3.06 9.75
C GLU A 294 8.01 -3.43 10.30
N LEU A 295 7.83 -3.47 11.63
CA LEU A 295 6.57 -3.88 12.27
C LEU A 295 5.37 -3.03 11.90
N LYS A 296 5.55 -1.75 11.57
CA LYS A 296 4.47 -0.88 11.08
C LYS A 296 3.82 -1.44 9.82
N GLN A 297 4.62 -1.96 8.89
CA GLN A 297 4.13 -2.61 7.66
C GLN A 297 3.56 -4.01 7.95
N VAL A 298 4.10 -4.71 8.95
CA VAL A 298 3.55 -5.99 9.42
C VAL A 298 2.16 -5.82 10.05
N ARG A 299 1.93 -4.78 10.86
CA ARG A 299 0.60 -4.45 11.42
C ARG A 299 -0.40 -4.04 10.32
N TRP A 300 0.07 -3.37 9.26
CA TRP A 300 -0.75 -3.09 8.08
C TRP A 300 -1.18 -4.38 7.35
N LEU A 301 -0.25 -5.34 7.18
CA LEU A 301 -0.55 -6.66 6.62
C LEU A 301 -1.55 -7.45 7.49
N GLU A 302 -1.39 -7.45 8.82
CA GLU A 302 -2.36 -8.09 9.74
C GLU A 302 -3.76 -7.53 9.54
N ASN A 303 -3.89 -6.20 9.49
CA ASN A 303 -5.16 -5.51 9.27
C ASN A 303 -5.78 -5.84 7.91
N ALA A 304 -4.99 -5.93 6.84
CA ALA A 304 -5.46 -6.33 5.50
C ALA A 304 -6.02 -7.76 5.48
N ILE A 305 -5.33 -8.70 6.15
CA ILE A 305 -5.80 -10.09 6.32
C ILE A 305 -7.09 -10.11 7.17
N GLU A 306 -7.11 -9.37 8.28
CA GLU A 306 -8.29 -9.28 9.15
C GLU A 306 -9.50 -8.69 8.43
N ILE A 307 -9.34 -7.73 7.51
CA ILE A 307 -10.44 -7.16 6.71
C ILE A 307 -11.08 -8.23 5.83
N TYR A 308 -10.30 -8.99 5.05
CA TYR A 308 -10.83 -10.08 4.22
C TYR A 308 -11.51 -11.17 5.07
N VAL A 309 -10.92 -11.55 6.20
CA VAL A 309 -11.51 -12.55 7.12
C VAL A 309 -12.79 -12.03 7.79
N LYS A 310 -12.86 -10.75 8.15
CA LYS A 310 -14.08 -10.12 8.72
C LYS A 310 -15.18 -9.98 7.67
N ALA A 311 -14.85 -9.60 6.44
CA ALA A 311 -15.78 -9.55 5.31
C ALA A 311 -16.40 -10.94 5.04
N LEU A 312 -15.58 -12.00 4.97
CA LEU A 312 -16.05 -13.38 4.78
C LEU A 312 -16.96 -13.84 5.93
N LYS A 313 -16.57 -13.58 7.18
CA LYS A 313 -17.37 -13.91 8.37
C LYS A 313 -18.74 -13.21 8.36
N ALA A 314 -18.78 -11.94 7.97
CA ALA A 314 -20.00 -11.14 7.90
C ALA A 314 -20.97 -11.70 6.83
N ILE A 315 -20.50 -11.89 5.60
CA ILE A 315 -21.35 -12.33 4.49
C ILE A 315 -21.81 -13.79 4.65
N CYS A 316 -20.94 -14.68 5.15
CA CYS A 316 -21.28 -16.08 5.44
C CYS A 316 -21.92 -16.31 6.82
N LYS A 317 -22.23 -15.23 7.58
CA LYS A 317 -22.88 -15.27 8.90
C LYS A 317 -22.22 -16.26 9.89
N ASN A 318 -20.90 -16.21 9.97
CA ASN A 318 -20.05 -17.08 10.83
C ASN A 318 -20.20 -18.60 10.58
N LYS A 319 -20.59 -19.03 9.38
CA LYS A 319 -20.63 -20.44 8.96
C LYS A 319 -19.90 -20.62 7.62
N LYS A 320 -19.57 -21.86 7.20
CA LYS A 320 -19.10 -22.12 5.83
C LYS A 320 -20.15 -21.60 4.83
N CYS A 321 -19.75 -20.73 3.90
CA CYS A 321 -20.60 -20.35 2.78
C CYS A 321 -20.89 -21.59 1.91
N LYS A 322 -22.16 -21.84 1.59
CA LYS A 322 -22.59 -22.98 0.76
C LYS A 322 -22.53 -22.70 -0.75
N ASN A 323 -22.56 -21.42 -1.12
CA ASN A 323 -22.65 -20.96 -2.50
C ASN A 323 -21.49 -19.98 -2.77
N GLN A 324 -21.11 -19.88 -4.04
CA GLN A 324 -20.26 -18.82 -4.57
C GLN A 324 -20.90 -17.44 -4.32
N ILE A 325 -20.08 -16.44 -3.99
CA ILE A 325 -20.52 -15.07 -3.71
C ILE A 325 -20.38 -14.23 -4.99
N ASN A 326 -21.33 -13.33 -5.24
CA ASN A 326 -21.23 -12.38 -6.34
C ASN A 326 -20.05 -11.41 -6.10
N SER A 327 -19.23 -11.16 -7.12
CA SER A 327 -18.06 -10.29 -7.00
C SER A 327 -18.40 -8.83 -6.68
N LEU A 328 -19.60 -8.34 -7.04
CA LEU A 328 -20.06 -7.00 -6.63
C LEU A 328 -20.45 -6.95 -5.14
N ASP A 329 -21.21 -7.93 -4.66
CA ASP A 329 -21.59 -8.04 -3.24
C ASP A 329 -20.34 -8.21 -2.35
N TRP A 330 -19.34 -8.92 -2.86
CA TRP A 330 -18.05 -9.08 -2.21
C TRP A 330 -17.23 -7.79 -2.15
N ASP A 331 -17.08 -7.08 -3.28
CA ASP A 331 -16.36 -5.81 -3.35
C ASP A 331 -16.97 -4.77 -2.39
N HIS A 332 -18.30 -4.65 -2.38
CA HIS A 332 -19.03 -3.82 -1.42
C HIS A 332 -18.80 -4.27 0.03
N MET A 333 -18.77 -5.57 0.33
CA MET A 333 -18.50 -6.07 1.68
C MET A 333 -17.06 -5.75 2.14
N VAL A 334 -16.06 -5.95 1.29
CA VAL A 334 -14.66 -5.60 1.56
C VAL A 334 -14.54 -4.09 1.81
N SER A 335 -15.11 -3.27 0.93
CA SER A 335 -15.10 -1.81 1.04
C SER A 335 -15.76 -1.32 2.35
N ASN A 336 -16.95 -1.84 2.70
CA ASN A 336 -17.66 -1.47 3.93
C ASN A 336 -16.89 -1.84 5.21
N VAL A 337 -16.28 -3.02 5.25
CA VAL A 337 -15.44 -3.47 6.39
C VAL A 337 -14.18 -2.61 6.49
N LEU A 338 -13.55 -2.29 5.37
CA LEU A 338 -12.34 -1.47 5.29
C LEU A 338 -12.59 0.00 5.68
N MET A 339 -13.68 0.62 5.21
CA MET A 339 -14.08 1.96 5.67
C MET A 339 -14.33 1.99 7.18
N THR A 340 -15.08 1.00 7.70
CA THR A 340 -15.32 0.83 9.14
C THR A 340 -14.01 0.63 9.93
N HIS A 341 -13.02 -0.03 9.33
CA HIS A 341 -11.70 -0.24 9.93
C HIS A 341 -10.89 1.06 9.97
N ASN A 342 -10.80 1.79 8.85
CA ASN A 342 -10.02 3.03 8.76
C ASN A 342 -10.48 4.06 9.82
N VAL A 343 -11.80 4.32 9.92
CA VAL A 343 -12.38 5.24 10.92
C VAL A 343 -12.06 4.81 12.36
N LYS A 344 -12.08 3.50 12.65
CA LYS A 344 -11.72 2.97 13.98
C LYS A 344 -10.22 3.08 14.26
N SER A 345 -9.37 2.87 13.26
CA SER A 345 -7.90 2.94 13.39
C SER A 345 -7.40 4.36 13.67
N GLU A 346 -8.10 5.37 13.13
CA GLU A 346 -7.86 6.80 13.37
C GLU A 346 -8.34 7.25 14.77
N ALA A 347 -9.50 6.76 15.21
CA ALA A 347 -10.03 7.05 16.55
C ALA A 347 -9.33 6.27 17.68
N ALA A 348 -8.59 5.20 17.35
CA ALA A 348 -7.94 4.32 18.33
C ALA A 348 -6.75 5.03 19.03
N PRO A 349 -6.62 4.88 20.37
CA PRO A 349 -5.50 5.41 21.12
C PRO A 349 -4.17 4.74 20.68
N LYS A 350 -3.11 5.55 20.65
CA LYS A 350 -1.73 5.12 20.37
C LYS A 350 -0.90 5.30 21.64
N PHE A 351 -0.05 4.32 21.95
CA PHE A 351 0.66 4.23 23.21
C PHE A 351 2.17 4.29 22.95
N LEU A 352 2.84 5.22 23.61
CA LEU A 352 4.29 5.35 23.58
C LEU A 352 4.87 5.02 24.95
N ASP A 353 5.81 4.09 25.03
CA ASP A 353 6.56 3.83 26.25
C ASP A 353 7.68 4.87 26.42
N LEU A 354 7.78 5.44 27.62
CA LEU A 354 8.80 6.42 27.99
C LEU A 354 9.79 5.78 28.97
N SER A 355 11.07 5.82 28.63
CA SER A 355 12.16 5.31 29.47
C SER A 355 13.33 6.29 29.57
N MET A 356 14.20 6.14 30.57
CA MET A 356 15.29 7.06 30.90
C MET A 356 16.56 6.32 31.33
N LYS A 357 17.71 6.80 30.85
CA LYS A 357 19.06 6.38 31.27
C LYS A 357 19.86 7.63 31.65
N LYS A 358 20.57 7.59 32.77
CA LYS A 358 21.39 8.68 33.29
C LYS A 358 22.85 8.24 33.25
N LYS A 359 23.64 8.80 32.32
CA LYS A 359 25.03 8.43 32.09
C LYS A 359 25.17 6.93 31.76
N THR A 360 25.87 6.18 32.59
CA THR A 360 26.15 4.73 32.44
C THR A 360 25.12 3.83 33.15
N SER A 361 23.99 4.36 33.64
CA SER A 361 22.92 3.52 34.20
C SER A 361 22.32 2.57 33.17
N ASN A 362 21.53 1.59 33.64
CA ASN A 362 20.56 0.94 32.77
C ASN A 362 19.41 1.91 32.42
N LEU A 363 18.65 1.56 31.38
CA LEU A 363 17.44 2.25 30.96
C LEU A 363 16.24 1.81 31.83
N GLU A 364 15.75 2.71 32.66
CA GLU A 364 14.58 2.53 33.53
C GLU A 364 13.29 3.02 32.83
N ARG A 365 12.16 2.30 33.01
CA ARG A 365 10.86 2.78 32.52
C ARG A 365 10.36 3.92 33.40
N LEU A 366 9.90 5.01 32.79
CA LEU A 366 9.27 6.13 33.51
C LEU A 366 7.74 6.03 33.52
N GLY A 367 7.15 5.42 32.50
CA GLY A 367 5.71 5.39 32.25
C GLY A 367 5.45 5.41 30.76
N GLY A 368 4.48 6.22 30.30
CA GLY A 368 4.21 6.37 28.87
C GLY A 368 3.24 7.48 28.52
N ILE A 369 3.00 7.64 27.22
CA ILE A 369 2.15 8.68 26.62
C ILE A 369 1.01 8.01 25.86
N ILE A 370 -0.22 8.44 26.15
CA ILE A 370 -1.41 8.04 25.39
C ILE A 370 -1.78 9.18 24.47
N VAL A 371 -1.91 8.88 23.18
CA VAL A 371 -2.30 9.83 22.13
C VAL A 371 -3.61 9.37 21.51
N ARG A 372 -4.69 10.13 21.71
CA ARG A 372 -6.01 9.83 21.13
C ARG A 372 -6.48 11.04 20.34
N GLN A 373 -6.55 10.90 19.01
CA GLN A 373 -6.79 11.99 18.05
C GLN A 373 -5.77 13.14 18.20
N ASN A 374 -6.12 14.18 18.97
CA ASN A 374 -5.27 15.35 19.28
C ASN A 374 -5.08 15.57 20.80
N ARG A 375 -5.58 14.67 21.65
CA ARG A 375 -5.38 14.72 23.12
C ARG A 375 -4.20 13.84 23.51
N THR A 376 -3.26 14.39 24.28
CA THR A 376 -2.13 13.65 24.85
C THR A 376 -2.22 13.57 26.38
N GLN A 377 -2.23 12.37 26.94
CA GLN A 377 -2.07 12.12 28.38
C GLN A 377 -0.69 11.48 28.63
N VAL A 378 -0.16 11.63 29.84
CA VAL A 378 1.10 10.98 30.26
C VAL A 378 0.85 10.33 31.61
N TYR A 379 1.16 9.04 31.72
CA TYR A 379 1.09 8.26 32.95
C TYR A 379 2.51 7.89 33.42
N TRP A 380 2.67 7.62 34.71
CA TRP A 380 3.96 7.39 35.35
C TRP A 380 3.98 6.05 36.11
N GLY A 381 5.15 5.42 36.18
CA GLY A 381 5.32 4.09 36.75
C GLY A 381 4.56 2.99 35.98
N ASP A 382 4.21 1.91 36.67
CA ASP A 382 3.46 0.78 36.11
C ASP A 382 1.92 0.94 36.24
N SER A 383 1.44 2.18 36.41
CA SER A 383 0.01 2.51 36.35
C SER A 383 -0.52 2.22 34.94
N LYS A 384 -1.09 1.03 34.75
CA LYS A 384 -1.80 0.70 33.52
C LYS A 384 -3.00 1.62 33.38
N ALA A 385 -3.16 2.22 32.20
CA ALA A 385 -4.40 2.87 31.82
C ALA A 385 -5.47 1.80 31.57
N ASP A 386 -6.19 1.43 32.64
CA ASP A 386 -7.43 0.66 32.52
C ASP A 386 -8.45 1.52 31.77
N GLU A 387 -8.64 1.25 30.47
CA GLU A 387 -9.49 2.05 29.58
C GLU A 387 -10.99 1.91 29.89
N LYS A 388 -11.40 2.56 30.98
CA LYS A 388 -12.77 2.97 31.29
C LYS A 388 -12.83 4.43 31.75
N GLU A 389 -11.89 5.27 31.30
CA GLU A 389 -12.11 6.72 31.28
C GLU A 389 -13.36 6.98 30.42
N LYS A 390 -14.39 7.51 31.07
CA LYS A 390 -15.65 7.93 30.44
C LYS A 390 -15.35 9.04 29.43
N ASP A 391 -16.23 9.26 28.46
CA ASP A 391 -16.12 10.42 27.58
C ASP A 391 -16.12 11.72 28.41
N VAL A 392 -14.94 12.33 28.52
CA VAL A 392 -14.75 13.61 29.21
C VAL A 392 -15.32 14.71 28.30
N THR A 393 -16.62 14.96 28.52
CA THR A 393 -17.35 16.16 28.14
C THR A 393 -16.55 17.41 28.48
N GLU A 394 -16.79 18.48 27.73
CA GLU A 394 -16.02 19.73 27.75
C GLU A 394 -15.88 20.35 29.16
N GLU A 395 -14.77 20.05 29.84
CA GLU A 395 -14.36 20.84 31.02
C GLU A 395 -13.91 22.22 30.54
N THR A 396 -14.81 23.19 30.68
CA THR A 396 -14.58 24.60 30.36
C THR A 396 -13.49 25.18 31.27
N GLU A 397 -12.73 26.16 30.77
CA GLU A 397 -11.61 26.78 31.50
C GLU A 397 -11.99 27.32 32.89
N LYS A 398 -11.71 26.55 33.95
CA LYS A 398 -11.83 27.02 35.35
C LYS A 398 -10.69 26.55 36.25
N ASN A 399 -9.66 27.39 36.26
CA ASN A 399 -8.80 27.75 37.41
C ASN A 399 -8.19 26.65 38.30
N HIS A 400 -6.86 26.67 38.34
CA HIS A 400 -6.02 26.33 39.50
C HIS A 400 -6.45 25.13 40.36
N ARG A 401 -6.04 23.94 39.92
CA ARG A 401 -5.52 22.92 40.85
C ARG A 401 -4.05 22.66 40.54
N THR A 402 -3.20 22.85 41.54
CA THR A 402 -1.84 22.31 41.54
C THR A 402 -1.91 20.78 41.54
N PRO A 403 -1.06 20.08 40.78
CA PRO A 403 -1.04 18.61 40.78
C PRO A 403 -0.36 18.07 42.04
N GLU A 404 -1.08 18.14 43.17
CA GLU A 404 -0.79 17.41 44.39
C GLU A 404 -1.27 15.95 44.28
N ASP A 405 -0.53 15.15 43.52
CA ASP A 405 0.20 14.04 44.13
C ASP A 405 1.34 13.60 43.20
N ASN A 406 2.58 13.84 43.59
CA ASN A 406 3.75 13.33 42.88
C ASN A 406 4.20 12.03 43.55
N GLY A 407 3.37 10.98 43.48
CA GLY A 407 3.72 9.62 43.90
C GLY A 407 4.67 8.95 42.91
N ASP A 408 4.16 8.60 41.72
CA ASP A 408 4.77 7.60 40.83
C ASP A 408 5.90 8.09 39.91
N VAL A 409 6.17 9.41 39.86
CA VAL A 409 7.24 9.96 39.00
C VAL A 409 8.62 9.54 39.54
N SER A 410 9.44 8.84 38.76
CA SER A 410 10.80 8.40 39.18
C SER A 410 11.66 9.57 39.69
N ARG A 411 12.42 9.31 40.76
CA ARG A 411 13.32 10.30 41.39
C ARG A 411 14.30 10.90 40.37
N MET A 412 14.85 10.09 39.48
CA MET A 412 15.80 10.53 38.45
C MET A 412 15.17 11.52 37.47
N PHE A 413 13.90 11.34 37.11
CA PHE A 413 13.19 12.28 36.24
C PHE A 413 12.85 13.59 36.98
N ARG A 414 12.54 13.54 38.28
CA ARG A 414 12.37 14.76 39.10
C ARG A 414 13.66 15.56 39.27
N GLU A 415 14.82 14.91 39.30
CA GLU A 415 16.12 15.60 39.30
C GLU A 415 16.37 16.33 37.96
N LEU A 416 16.07 15.68 36.83
CA LEU A 416 16.13 16.30 35.51
C LEU A 416 15.20 17.53 35.43
N LEU A 417 13.92 17.35 35.78
CA LEU A 417 12.94 18.44 35.83
C LEU A 417 13.27 19.56 36.83
N LYS A 418 14.22 19.36 37.76
CA LYS A 418 14.73 20.43 38.64
C LYS A 418 15.80 21.26 37.94
N GLY A 419 16.74 20.63 37.23
CA GLY A 419 17.78 21.32 36.47
C GLY A 419 17.22 22.19 35.33
N GLU A 420 16.17 21.73 34.65
CA GLU A 420 15.47 22.44 33.57
C GLU A 420 14.71 23.72 34.02
N ASN A 421 14.85 24.16 35.29
CA ASN A 421 14.29 25.44 35.77
C ASN A 421 15.31 26.59 35.78
N GLU A 422 16.59 26.35 35.48
CA GLU A 422 17.56 27.44 35.34
C GLU A 422 17.25 28.26 34.07
N PRO A 423 17.02 29.59 34.19
CA PRO A 423 16.57 30.40 33.06
C PRO A 423 17.69 30.67 32.07
N ARG A 424 17.85 29.79 31.08
CA ARG A 424 18.71 30.04 29.91
C ARG A 424 18.06 31.08 29.01
N SER A 425 18.86 32.05 28.56
CA SER A 425 18.41 33.24 27.84
C SER A 425 17.75 32.90 26.49
N GLY A 426 16.83 33.76 26.06
CA GLY A 426 16.11 33.62 24.78
C GLY A 426 17.03 33.66 23.55
N CYS A 427 16.48 33.28 22.40
CA CYS A 427 17.22 33.11 21.15
C CYS A 427 17.98 34.37 20.74
N ALA A 428 19.30 34.27 20.62
CA ALA A 428 20.07 35.20 19.82
C ALA A 428 19.68 35.01 18.36
N ILE A 429 18.98 35.99 17.77
CA ILE A 429 18.62 35.99 16.34
C ILE A 429 19.87 36.40 15.54
N ALA A 430 20.87 35.52 15.56
CA ALA A 430 22.01 35.57 14.65
C ALA A 430 21.63 34.83 13.36
N VAL A 431 20.81 35.46 12.53
CA VAL A 431 20.60 35.01 11.15
C VAL A 431 21.93 35.22 10.42
N LYS A 432 22.76 34.17 10.36
CA LYS A 432 23.54 33.92 9.14
C LYS A 432 22.52 33.90 8.01
N GLU A 433 22.76 34.63 6.94
CA GLU A 433 21.95 34.50 5.73
C GLU A 433 22.01 33.05 5.28
N ILE A 434 20.87 32.35 5.38
CA ILE A 434 20.65 31.16 4.56
C ILE A 434 20.74 31.68 3.13
N GLU A 435 21.69 31.15 2.35
CA GLU A 435 21.88 31.54 0.96
C GLU A 435 20.67 31.03 0.15
N MET A 436 19.57 31.78 0.19
CA MET A 436 18.38 31.52 -0.61
C MET A 436 18.81 31.61 -2.07
N LEU A 437 18.82 30.48 -2.76
CA LEU A 437 19.12 30.35 -4.18
C LEU A 437 18.09 31.13 -5.02
N ASN A 438 18.34 32.43 -5.11
CA ASN A 438 17.60 33.48 -5.81
C ASN A 438 16.07 33.30 -5.91
N GLU A 439 15.31 33.91 -4.98
CA GLU A 439 13.97 34.43 -5.32
C GLU A 439 14.10 35.58 -6.35
N LYS A 440 14.39 35.23 -7.61
CA LYS A 440 14.15 36.08 -8.77
C LYS A 440 13.04 35.48 -9.61
N ASN A 441 11.80 35.64 -9.14
CA ASN A 441 10.72 36.31 -9.87
C ASN A 441 9.40 36.19 -9.10
N LYS A 442 8.93 37.29 -8.52
CA LYS A 442 7.52 37.45 -8.14
C LYS A 442 6.76 38.05 -9.31
N GLU A 443 6.24 37.22 -10.20
CA GLU A 443 5.07 37.57 -11.02
C GLU A 443 4.42 36.34 -11.67
N ALA A 444 3.10 36.40 -11.79
CA ALA A 444 2.20 35.43 -12.44
C ALA A 444 2.11 34.00 -11.87
N THR A 445 0.92 33.42 -11.99
CA THR A 445 0.58 32.04 -11.66
C THR A 445 1.06 31.07 -12.74
N GLN A 446 1.85 30.05 -12.38
CA GLN A 446 1.92 28.82 -13.17
C GLN A 446 2.17 27.59 -12.29
N ILE A 447 1.39 26.53 -12.54
CA ILE A 447 1.53 25.25 -11.84
C ILE A 447 2.61 24.45 -12.56
N LEU A 448 3.84 24.48 -12.05
CA LEU A 448 4.92 23.62 -12.52
C LEU A 448 4.73 22.18 -11.99
N VAL A 449 3.87 21.44 -12.68
CA VAL A 449 4.04 19.99 -12.82
C VAL A 449 5.43 19.77 -13.43
N SER A 450 6.15 18.73 -12.99
CA SER A 450 7.44 18.38 -13.61
C SER A 450 7.22 17.99 -15.07
N GLY A 451 7.55 18.91 -15.97
CA GLY A 451 7.50 18.68 -17.41
C GLY A 451 8.65 17.78 -17.82
N MET A 452 8.33 16.56 -18.24
CA MET A 452 9.25 15.76 -19.05
C MET A 452 9.40 16.47 -20.40
N ASP A 453 10.64 16.67 -20.85
CA ASP A 453 10.96 17.62 -21.93
C ASP A 453 10.11 17.35 -23.19
N ASP A 454 9.42 18.38 -23.71
CA ASP A 454 8.42 18.22 -24.78
C ASP A 454 9.02 17.54 -26.02
N ASN A 455 10.30 17.80 -26.32
CA ASN A 455 11.03 17.15 -27.41
C ASN A 455 11.20 15.63 -27.20
N GLU A 456 11.44 15.17 -25.97
CA GLU A 456 11.56 13.74 -25.67
C GLU A 456 10.18 13.04 -25.69
N TRP A 457 9.14 13.70 -25.18
CA TRP A 457 7.78 13.16 -25.29
C TRP A 457 7.32 13.08 -26.75
N TRP A 458 7.50 14.15 -27.53
CA TRP A 458 7.15 14.14 -28.94
C TRP A 458 7.99 13.13 -29.74
N THR A 459 9.31 13.01 -29.52
CA THR A 459 10.12 12.00 -30.22
C THR A 459 9.76 10.57 -29.82
N MET A 460 9.37 10.31 -28.56
CA MET A 460 8.81 9.01 -28.16
C MET A 460 7.46 8.74 -28.84
N VAL A 461 6.56 9.74 -28.91
CA VAL A 461 5.28 9.62 -29.62
C VAL A 461 5.48 9.42 -31.12
N TRP A 462 6.40 10.15 -31.77
CA TRP A 462 6.71 10.01 -33.19
C TRP A 462 7.36 8.66 -33.52
N THR A 463 8.24 8.14 -32.66
CA THR A 463 8.84 6.81 -32.86
C THR A 463 7.85 5.68 -32.61
N VAL A 464 7.11 5.70 -31.50
CA VAL A 464 6.09 4.66 -31.19
C VAL A 464 4.94 4.69 -32.20
N SER A 465 4.44 5.88 -32.57
CA SER A 465 3.40 6.02 -33.59
C SER A 465 3.94 5.70 -34.99
N GLY A 466 5.17 6.09 -35.32
CA GLY A 466 5.83 5.73 -36.58
C GLY A 466 6.01 4.22 -36.75
N ILE A 467 6.45 3.51 -35.70
CA ILE A 467 6.55 2.05 -35.68
C ILE A 467 5.16 1.41 -35.75
N GLY A 468 4.17 1.94 -35.02
CA GLY A 468 2.78 1.47 -35.06
C GLY A 468 2.15 1.61 -36.45
N ILE A 469 2.31 2.77 -37.09
CA ILE A 469 1.85 3.04 -38.45
C ILE A 469 2.59 2.16 -39.46
N ALA A 470 3.91 1.97 -39.31
CA ALA A 470 4.68 1.07 -40.18
C ALA A 470 4.21 -0.38 -40.05
N MET A 471 3.98 -0.90 -38.84
CA MET A 471 3.41 -2.25 -38.64
C MET A 471 1.98 -2.36 -39.15
N PHE A 472 1.15 -1.32 -39.00
CA PHE A 472 -0.22 -1.30 -39.51
C PHE A 472 -0.26 -1.26 -41.05
N LEU A 473 0.62 -0.49 -41.69
CA LEU A 473 0.80 -0.46 -43.14
C LEU A 473 1.38 -1.78 -43.68
N LEU A 474 2.33 -2.41 -42.99
CA LEU A 474 2.82 -3.74 -43.33
C LEU A 474 1.74 -4.82 -43.18
N GLY A 475 0.90 -4.71 -42.14
CA GLY A 475 -0.28 -5.57 -41.95
C GLY A 475 -1.30 -5.40 -43.08
N ILE A 476 -1.63 -4.15 -43.45
CA ILE A 476 -2.51 -3.84 -44.58
C ILE A 476 -1.91 -4.32 -45.90
N LEU A 477 -0.60 -4.15 -46.13
CA LEU A 477 0.08 -4.66 -47.33
C LEU A 477 0.10 -6.19 -47.39
N ALA A 478 0.34 -6.88 -46.27
CA ALA A 478 0.26 -8.34 -46.21
C ALA A 478 -1.16 -8.83 -46.52
N VAL A 479 -2.18 -8.23 -45.90
CA VAL A 479 -3.59 -8.52 -46.19
C VAL A 479 -3.95 -8.18 -47.64
N TYR A 480 -3.44 -7.08 -48.20
CA TYR A 480 -3.68 -6.67 -49.59
C TYR A 480 -3.01 -7.62 -50.58
N VAL A 481 -1.78 -8.08 -50.33
CA VAL A 481 -1.09 -9.08 -51.17
C VAL A 481 -1.82 -10.42 -51.13
N ILE A 482 -2.28 -10.87 -49.95
CA ILE A 482 -3.12 -12.07 -49.82
C ILE A 482 -4.44 -11.88 -50.60
N TYR A 483 -5.11 -10.74 -50.45
CA TYR A 483 -6.37 -10.44 -51.12
C TYR A 483 -6.23 -10.31 -52.64
N ALA A 484 -5.12 -9.74 -53.13
CA ALA A 484 -4.79 -9.63 -54.55
C ALA A 484 -4.41 -10.98 -55.17
N ASN A 485 -3.71 -11.86 -54.43
CA ASN A 485 -3.45 -13.23 -54.89
C ASN A 485 -4.71 -14.10 -54.90
N VAL A 486 -5.70 -13.84 -54.02
CA VAL A 486 -7.01 -14.52 -54.03
C VAL A 486 -7.97 -13.95 -55.09
N ARG A 487 -7.75 -12.70 -55.57
CA ARG A 487 -8.48 -12.11 -56.71
C ARG A 487 -7.53 -11.81 -57.87
N GLY A 488 -7.31 -12.84 -58.70
CA GLY A 488 -6.51 -12.79 -59.92
C GLY A 488 -6.83 -11.60 -60.85
N PRO A 489 -5.88 -11.24 -61.73
CA PRO A 489 -5.76 -9.90 -62.30
C PRO A 489 -7.01 -9.45 -63.08
N LYS A 490 -7.58 -8.32 -62.64
CA LYS A 490 -8.61 -7.62 -63.41
C LYS A 490 -7.96 -6.96 -64.63
N CYS A 491 -8.30 -7.42 -65.83
CA CYS A 491 -7.88 -6.79 -67.07
C CYS A 491 -8.29 -5.31 -67.10
N ALA A 492 -7.37 -4.43 -67.52
CA ALA A 492 -7.66 -3.01 -67.67
C ALA A 492 -8.69 -2.79 -68.79
N LYS A 493 -9.77 -2.06 -68.51
CA LYS A 493 -10.63 -1.50 -69.56
C LYS A 493 -9.88 -0.35 -70.24
N ASN A 494 -9.49 -0.55 -71.49
CA ASN A 494 -9.26 0.56 -72.42
C ASN A 494 -10.12 0.38 -73.68
N LYS A 495 -10.31 1.47 -74.43
CA LYS A 495 -11.31 1.59 -75.50
C LYS A 495 -10.88 0.99 -76.84
N ASN A 496 -11.90 0.53 -77.57
CA ASN A 496 -12.01 0.48 -79.04
C ASN A 496 -10.91 -0.23 -79.86
N HIS A 497 -11.24 -1.39 -80.43
CA HIS A 497 -11.45 -1.46 -81.89
C HIS A 497 -12.37 -2.63 -82.29
N LEU A 498 -12.74 -2.71 -83.57
CA LEU A 498 -13.48 -3.81 -84.21
C LEU A 498 -12.66 -5.13 -84.14
N ASP A 499 -13.19 -6.34 -84.31
CA ASP A 499 -14.16 -6.79 -85.31
C ASP A 499 -14.60 -8.27 -85.11
N ARG A 500 -15.63 -8.69 -85.87
CA ARG A 500 -15.97 -10.05 -86.34
C ARG A 500 -16.63 -11.11 -85.44
N ASP A 501 -17.51 -11.89 -86.08
CA ASP A 501 -18.37 -12.95 -85.54
C ASP A 501 -17.67 -14.31 -85.32
N ILE A 502 -18.32 -15.19 -84.53
CA ILE A 502 -18.93 -16.44 -85.02
C ILE A 502 -19.80 -17.08 -83.92
N SER A 503 -20.76 -17.92 -84.31
CA SER A 503 -21.77 -18.52 -83.44
C SER A 503 -21.49 -20.00 -83.13
N LEU A 504 -21.98 -20.50 -81.98
CA LEU A 504 -22.43 -21.90 -81.78
C LEU A 504 -23.26 -22.02 -80.49
N ARG A 505 -23.68 -23.24 -80.13
CA ARG A 505 -25.10 -23.51 -79.85
C ARG A 505 -25.33 -24.85 -79.12
N ARG A 506 -26.26 -24.90 -78.14
CA ARG A 506 -26.70 -26.09 -77.34
C ARG A 506 -25.62 -26.65 -76.39
N MET A 507 -25.91 -27.42 -75.33
CA MET A 507 -27.16 -27.95 -74.68
C MET A 507 -27.08 -27.59 -73.16
N SER A 508 -28.15 -27.34 -72.39
CA SER A 508 -29.39 -28.09 -72.11
C SER A 508 -29.21 -29.36 -71.26
N ASN A 509 -29.52 -29.28 -69.96
CA ASN A 509 -30.23 -30.34 -69.22
C ASN A 509 -30.86 -29.79 -67.92
N ASP A 510 -32.00 -30.35 -67.50
CA ASP A 510 -32.86 -29.76 -66.47
C ASP A 510 -32.83 -30.49 -65.12
N ARG A 511 -33.09 -29.75 -64.02
CA ARG A 511 -34.06 -30.17 -62.99
C ARG A 511 -34.53 -29.00 -62.11
N GLU A 512 -35.65 -29.20 -61.43
CA GLU A 512 -36.65 -28.15 -61.17
C GLU A 512 -36.67 -27.57 -59.74
N LEU A 513 -37.58 -26.60 -59.54
CA LEU A 513 -37.69 -25.73 -58.37
C LEU A 513 -38.30 -26.41 -57.12
N PRO A 514 -38.07 -25.87 -55.91
CA PRO A 514 -38.97 -26.03 -54.77
C PRO A 514 -40.26 -25.21 -54.97
N THR A 515 -41.41 -25.75 -54.57
CA THR A 515 -42.72 -25.11 -54.73
C THR A 515 -43.17 -24.28 -53.51
N THR A 516 -43.91 -23.20 -53.79
CA THR A 516 -44.47 -22.28 -52.78
C THR A 516 -45.94 -22.58 -52.51
N ILE A 517 -46.39 -22.43 -51.25
CA ILE A 517 -47.82 -22.32 -50.89
C ILE A 517 -48.03 -21.05 -50.02
N THR A 518 -49.23 -20.49 -50.07
CA THR A 518 -49.64 -19.22 -49.41
C THR A 518 -50.95 -19.46 -48.60
N ARG A 519 -51.69 -18.52 -48.00
CA ARG A 519 -52.03 -17.13 -48.39
C ARG A 519 -52.83 -16.42 -47.28
N ASN A 520 -53.15 -15.14 -47.52
CA ASN A 520 -54.21 -14.34 -46.87
C ASN A 520 -53.89 -13.78 -45.46
N GLN A 521 -54.32 -12.55 -45.09
CA GLN A 521 -55.03 -11.53 -45.86
C GLN A 521 -54.71 -10.08 -45.40
N ARG A 522 -54.97 -9.11 -46.29
CA ARG A 522 -54.69 -7.66 -46.12
C ARG A 522 -55.71 -6.94 -45.23
N ALA A 523 -55.25 -5.87 -44.57
CA ALA A 523 -55.99 -4.60 -44.44
C ALA A 523 -55.01 -3.41 -44.60
N LEU A 524 -55.51 -2.20 -44.86
CA LEU A 524 -54.69 -1.03 -45.28
C LEU A 524 -55.40 0.30 -44.93
N ARG A 525 -54.62 1.41 -44.81
CA ARG A 525 -55.04 2.84 -44.68
C ARG A 525 -55.57 3.26 -43.28
N THR A 526 -55.45 4.52 -42.80
CA THR A 526 -54.57 5.70 -43.03
C THR A 526 -54.66 6.64 -41.81
N PRO A 527 -53.75 7.62 -41.59
CA PRO A 527 -53.73 8.46 -40.38
C PRO A 527 -54.64 9.71 -40.43
N GLN A 528 -54.97 10.27 -39.27
CA GLN A 528 -55.47 11.65 -39.13
C GLN A 528 -55.03 12.31 -37.81
N ARG A 529 -55.27 13.62 -37.66
CA ARG A 529 -54.46 14.54 -36.83
C ARG A 529 -55.29 15.61 -36.11
N ARG A 530 -55.25 15.62 -34.77
CA ARG A 530 -55.56 16.71 -33.79
C ARG A 530 -55.26 16.13 -32.39
N GLY A 531 -54.80 16.86 -31.37
CA GLY A 531 -54.49 18.29 -31.28
C GLY A 531 -55.30 18.99 -30.18
N SER A 532 -54.75 19.06 -28.96
CA SER A 532 -55.18 19.96 -27.87
C SER A 532 -54.09 20.03 -26.79
N ASP A 533 -53.94 21.21 -26.17
CA ASP A 533 -53.11 21.46 -25.00
C ASP A 533 -53.81 21.08 -23.67
N ARG A 534 -53.09 21.32 -22.56
CA ARG A 534 -53.45 21.21 -21.12
C ARG A 534 -53.50 19.80 -20.51
N SER A 535 -53.24 19.63 -19.21
CA SER A 535 -52.39 20.35 -18.22
C SER A 535 -52.38 19.55 -16.91
N THR A 536 -51.52 19.93 -15.94
CA THR A 536 -51.63 19.61 -14.49
C THR A 536 -51.72 18.13 -14.10
N ILE A 537 -50.68 17.56 -13.46
CA ILE A 537 -50.42 17.67 -12.00
C ILE A 537 -51.61 17.17 -11.16
N SER A 538 -51.39 16.03 -10.49
CA SER A 538 -51.84 15.80 -9.11
C SER A 538 -50.81 14.91 -8.41
N GLU A 539 -50.39 15.33 -7.22
CA GLU A 539 -49.72 14.45 -6.26
C GLU A 539 -50.77 13.59 -5.51
N LYS A 540 -50.28 12.87 -4.49
CA LYS A 540 -51.00 12.15 -3.42
C LYS A 540 -51.55 10.75 -3.71
N SER A 541 -51.50 9.81 -2.77
CA SER A 541 -50.55 9.56 -1.64
C SER A 541 -50.99 8.31 -0.86
N VAL A 542 -50.11 7.32 -0.72
CA VAL A 542 -49.83 6.55 0.52
C VAL A 542 -48.33 6.22 0.49
#